data_AF-A0A373UTQ2-F1
#
_entry.id   AF-A0A373UTQ2-F1
#
_cell.length_a   1.000
_cell.length_b   1.000
_cell.length_c   1.000
_cell.angle_alpha   90.00
_cell.angle_beta   90.00
_cell.angle_gamma   90.00
#
_symmetry.space_group_name_H-M   'P 1'
#
loop_
_entity.id
_entity.type
_entity.pdbx_description
1 polymer ?
#
loop_
_entity_poly.entity_id
_entity_poly.type
_entity_poly.pdbx_seq_one_letter_code
_entity_poly.pdbx_strand_id
1 'polypeptide(L)'
;MSKIIFFYDESEHSRRLTQDTLSANNFADNFLAGIIGYSDSNSFNVEKAYDEFEKKYKKLYTVEGELKSTILRQSKYKSGLVSFKKVDLCLLNDLLDLIISNDMYLYICLFNKIEYIIIQLLDGYKNSLVVDADSLKYSVAKLVSLYRPQNVYDAMYKKSEDFIKELRKFLIEVKDENEREKKRETESLAIEELLMLLENCSDDFVIDWDYKIAFLGFSKYLDEIEIEDYQLIIDKEGNGKTLKAAELVGIRNCSEADSKEIIGLRIVDFIAGISSSFIKSIHNSFEYGSTEETKKLLFLNKAWFYVQSNSLEVYKKLKKVIIEQHKVWYKTYCGNYSDDFLYFICILNYFSRFCDIEEFNKLTPEQHQNNLNDLAVKSLGERFEVLRHKLPIEKIRVEEDGVYYNKQGAKCYVDYKRYKMLPIEANKRKKFSVLSVGMLGKMEKPCVTILENDVPICYLLPDELTEWAIMLITIADMGQNLFPSFVEFGIIDKRFYAEIL
;
A
#
# COMPACT_ATOMS: atom_id res chain seq x y z
N MET A 1 -19.30 -3.85 21.69
CA MET A 1 -17.87 -4.19 21.90
C MET A 1 -17.31 -3.20 22.91
N SER A 2 -16.24 -3.54 23.64
CA SER A 2 -15.53 -2.54 24.43
C SER A 2 -14.92 -1.50 23.49
N LYS A 3 -14.89 -0.23 23.91
CA LYS A 3 -14.21 0.85 23.19
C LYS A 3 -12.76 0.45 22.91
N ILE A 4 -12.26 0.73 21.71
CA ILE A 4 -10.87 0.50 21.33
C ILE A 4 -10.09 1.82 21.43
N ILE A 5 -8.90 1.79 22.04
CA ILE A 5 -8.02 2.95 22.12
C ILE A 5 -6.87 2.73 21.14
N PHE A 6 -6.75 3.63 20.17
CA PHE A 6 -5.67 3.66 19.18
C PHE A 6 -4.67 4.76 19.51
N PHE A 7 -3.42 4.51 19.14
CA PHE A 7 -2.27 5.38 19.36
C PHE A 7 -1.53 5.55 18.04
N TYR A 8 -1.25 6.79 17.66
CA TYR A 8 -0.55 7.14 16.43
C TYR A 8 0.83 7.72 16.74
N ASP A 9 1.83 7.26 16.00
CA ASP A 9 3.13 7.93 15.89
C ASP A 9 3.70 7.74 14.47
N GLU A 10 4.68 8.56 14.10
CA GLU A 10 5.27 8.61 12.78
C GLU A 10 6.81 8.59 12.81
N SER A 11 7.40 8.14 11.70
CA SER A 11 8.84 8.09 11.52
C SER A 11 9.23 8.67 10.17
N GLU A 12 10.45 9.22 10.12
CA GLU A 12 11.04 9.84 8.93
C GLU A 12 10.19 10.96 8.34
N HIS A 13 9.49 11.71 9.18
CA HIS A 13 8.70 12.82 8.72
C HIS A 13 9.59 13.99 8.24
N SER A 14 9.21 14.62 7.14
CA SER A 14 9.84 15.83 6.61
C SER A 14 8.84 16.99 6.66
N ARG A 15 9.00 17.88 7.65
CA ARG A 15 8.11 19.04 7.90
C ARG A 15 7.87 19.91 6.67
N ARG A 16 8.86 19.96 5.78
CA ARG A 16 8.80 20.59 4.46
C ARG A 16 9.61 19.74 3.50
N LEU A 17 9.07 19.45 2.33
CA LEU A 17 9.82 18.90 1.22
C LEU A 17 10.38 20.11 0.46
N THR A 18 11.64 20.43 0.71
CA THR A 18 12.36 21.49 -0.02
C THR A 18 13.40 20.87 -0.94
N GLN A 19 13.90 21.62 -1.91
CA GLN A 19 15.00 21.19 -2.78
C GLN A 19 16.18 20.66 -1.96
N ASP A 20 16.64 21.42 -0.95
CA ASP A 20 17.72 21.01 -0.05
C ASP A 20 17.42 19.72 0.72
N THR A 21 16.15 19.49 1.06
CA THR A 21 15.73 18.27 1.78
C THR A 21 15.79 17.05 0.87
N LEU A 22 15.32 17.14 -0.38
CA LEU A 22 15.35 16.01 -1.32
C LEU A 22 16.78 15.68 -1.79
N SER A 23 17.64 16.70 -1.92
CA SER A 23 19.03 16.52 -2.33
C SER A 23 19.97 16.10 -1.18
N ALA A 24 19.47 16.01 0.05
CA ALA A 24 20.30 15.64 1.21
C ALA A 24 20.71 14.15 1.16
N ASN A 25 21.99 13.87 1.45
CA ASN A 25 22.53 12.50 1.48
C ASN A 25 21.86 11.60 2.53
N ASN A 26 21.26 12.18 3.57
CA ASN A 26 20.54 11.46 4.63
C ASN A 26 19.02 11.51 4.46
N PHE A 27 18.52 11.96 3.30
CA PHE A 27 17.09 12.00 3.00
C PHE A 27 16.51 10.59 2.98
N ALA A 28 15.54 10.35 3.86
CA ALA A 28 14.72 9.15 3.84
C ALA A 28 13.54 9.36 2.91
N ASP A 29 13.47 8.55 1.85
CA ASP A 29 12.45 8.68 0.80
C ASP A 29 11.05 8.35 1.33
N ASN A 30 10.95 7.40 2.26
CA ASN A 30 9.67 6.93 2.79
C ASN A 30 9.28 7.68 4.07
N PHE A 31 8.06 8.20 4.11
CA PHE A 31 7.34 8.52 5.33
C PHE A 31 6.63 7.27 5.83
N LEU A 32 6.64 7.04 7.15
CA LEU A 32 5.93 5.92 7.77
C LEU A 32 5.12 6.40 8.96
N ALA A 33 3.86 5.99 9.04
CA ALA A 33 3.03 6.14 10.24
C ALA A 33 2.58 4.77 10.75
N GLY A 34 2.64 4.60 12.07
CA GLY A 34 2.09 3.45 12.76
C GLY A 34 0.84 3.84 13.52
N ILE A 35 -0.15 2.94 13.57
CA ILE A 35 -1.24 3.02 14.53
C ILE A 35 -1.37 1.67 15.22
N ILE A 36 -1.28 1.66 16.54
CA ILE A 36 -1.52 0.47 17.35
C ILE A 36 -2.75 0.69 18.23
N GLY A 37 -3.53 -0.35 18.50
CA GLY A 37 -4.68 -0.23 19.38
C GLY A 37 -4.96 -1.48 20.19
N TYR A 38 -5.67 -1.29 21.29
CA TYR A 38 -6.16 -2.37 22.13
C TYR A 38 -7.48 -1.98 22.79
N SER A 39 -8.24 -2.98 23.22
CA SER A 39 -9.48 -2.76 23.96
C SER A 39 -9.20 -2.02 25.26
N ASP A 40 -10.02 -1.02 25.59
CA ASP A 40 -9.97 -0.32 26.89
C ASP A 40 -10.06 -1.30 28.07
N SER A 41 -10.82 -2.38 27.93
CA SER A 41 -10.88 -3.46 28.92
C SER A 41 -9.55 -4.22 29.13
N ASN A 42 -8.60 -4.10 28.21
CA ASN A 42 -7.27 -4.71 28.28
C ASN A 42 -6.16 -3.71 28.68
N SER A 43 -6.50 -2.43 28.90
CA SER A 43 -5.54 -1.37 29.23
C SER A 43 -4.62 -1.74 30.39
N PHE A 44 -5.18 -2.20 31.51
CA PHE A 44 -4.40 -2.60 32.69
C PHE A 44 -3.34 -3.66 32.40
N ASN A 45 -3.65 -4.68 31.58
CA ASN A 45 -2.71 -5.74 31.25
C ASN A 45 -1.58 -5.22 30.35
N VAL A 46 -1.93 -4.38 29.37
CA VAL A 46 -0.97 -3.74 28.47
C VAL A 46 -0.03 -2.83 29.25
N GLU A 47 -0.58 -1.95 30.09
CA GLU A 47 0.19 -1.02 30.91
C GLU A 47 1.15 -1.77 31.82
N LYS A 48 0.68 -2.80 32.54
CA LYS A 48 1.53 -3.62 33.39
C LYS A 48 2.65 -4.32 32.61
N ALA A 49 2.32 -4.94 31.47
CA ALA A 49 3.30 -5.65 30.64
C ALA A 49 4.36 -4.70 30.08
N TYR A 50 3.93 -3.50 29.62
CA TYR A 50 4.86 -2.50 29.11
C TYR A 50 5.72 -1.90 30.22
N ASP A 51 5.17 -1.70 31.41
CA ASP A 51 5.92 -1.21 32.57
C ASP A 51 7.09 -2.13 32.94
N GLU A 52 6.85 -3.45 32.92
CA GLU A 52 7.88 -4.46 33.15
C GLU A 52 8.92 -4.48 32.03
N PHE A 53 8.46 -4.41 30.77
CA PHE A 53 9.32 -4.28 29.58
C PHE A 53 10.21 -3.03 29.65
N GLU A 54 9.62 -1.86 29.89
CA GLU A 54 10.30 -0.58 29.89
C GLU A 54 11.32 -0.49 31.03
N LYS A 55 10.97 -0.94 32.25
CA LYS A 55 11.92 -1.01 33.39
C LYS A 55 13.13 -1.91 33.08
N LYS A 56 12.91 -3.07 32.45
CA LYS A 56 13.98 -3.98 32.04
C LYS A 56 14.93 -3.30 31.06
N TYR A 57 14.41 -2.70 30.00
CA TYR A 57 15.25 -2.16 28.93
C TYR A 57 15.87 -0.80 29.27
N LYS A 58 15.22 0.05 30.08
CA LYS A 58 15.87 1.25 30.63
C LYS A 58 17.12 0.91 31.43
N LYS A 59 17.07 -0.15 32.25
CA LYS A 59 18.23 -0.62 33.00
C LYS A 59 19.33 -1.15 32.09
N LEU A 60 18.98 -1.91 31.04
CA LEU A 60 19.97 -2.52 30.13
C LEU A 60 20.64 -1.49 29.21
N TYR A 61 19.93 -0.43 28.83
CA TYR A 61 20.46 0.65 27.97
C TYR A 61 20.91 1.89 28.74
N THR A 62 20.76 1.89 30.07
CA THR A 62 21.08 3.02 30.95
C THR A 62 20.35 4.31 30.52
N VAL A 63 19.02 4.20 30.38
CA VAL A 63 18.14 5.31 29.97
C VAL A 63 17.42 5.86 31.21
N GLU A 64 17.58 7.16 31.47
CA GLU A 64 16.94 7.85 32.60
C GLU A 64 15.52 8.35 32.28
N GLY A 65 15.26 8.68 31.01
CA GLY A 65 13.98 9.18 30.52
C GLY A 65 13.07 8.09 29.98
N GLU A 66 12.22 8.45 29.00
CA GLU A 66 11.40 7.54 28.20
C GLU A 66 12.27 6.60 27.34
N LEU A 67 11.85 5.33 27.21
CA LEU A 67 12.47 4.40 26.28
C LEU A 67 11.91 4.63 24.86
N LYS A 68 12.77 5.03 23.90
CA LYS A 68 12.37 5.33 22.52
C LYS A 68 12.91 4.33 21.49
N SER A 69 12.22 4.26 20.35
CA SER A 69 12.58 3.47 19.17
C SER A 69 13.97 3.77 18.63
N THR A 70 14.50 4.99 18.85
CA THR A 70 15.86 5.41 18.45
C THR A 70 16.97 4.53 19.03
N ILE A 71 16.71 3.77 20.10
CA ILE A 71 17.62 2.73 20.59
C ILE A 71 17.85 1.65 19.53
N LEU A 72 16.83 1.33 18.73
CA LEU A 72 16.89 0.48 17.54
C LEU A 72 16.98 1.33 16.26
N ARG A 73 17.93 2.26 16.19
CA ARG A 73 18.18 3.04 14.96
C ARG A 73 18.66 2.18 13.78
N GLN A 74 18.44 2.65 12.56
CA GLN A 74 18.86 2.03 11.29
C GLN A 74 20.27 1.41 11.30
N SER A 75 21.27 2.05 11.91
CA SER A 75 22.65 1.54 11.92
C SER A 75 22.79 0.13 12.54
N LYS A 76 21.82 -0.30 13.36
CA LYS A 76 21.78 -1.65 13.97
C LYS A 76 21.25 -2.73 13.02
N TYR A 77 20.61 -2.35 11.92
CA TYR A 77 19.98 -3.23 10.94
C TYR A 77 20.85 -3.52 9.72
N LYS A 78 22.16 -3.17 9.74
CA LYS A 78 23.09 -3.28 8.60
C LYS A 78 22.98 -4.62 7.83
N SER A 79 22.68 -5.71 8.53
CA SER A 79 22.44 -7.02 7.93
C SER A 79 21.15 -7.65 8.48
N GLY A 80 20.10 -6.83 8.57
CA GLY A 80 18.85 -7.17 9.23
C GLY A 80 19.07 -7.49 10.71
N LEU A 81 18.43 -8.56 11.19
CA LEU A 81 18.59 -9.02 12.58
C LEU A 81 19.92 -9.72 12.87
N VAL A 82 20.75 -10.01 11.84
CA VAL A 82 22.08 -10.61 12.04
C VAL A 82 23.01 -9.64 12.76
N SER A 83 22.92 -8.34 12.45
CA SER A 83 23.77 -7.32 13.06
C SER A 83 23.33 -6.88 14.47
N PHE A 84 22.22 -7.43 14.98
CA PHE A 84 21.72 -7.09 16.31
C PHE A 84 22.62 -7.63 17.41
N LYS A 85 22.88 -6.83 18.44
CA LYS A 85 23.42 -7.37 19.68
C LYS A 85 22.32 -8.19 20.36
N LYS A 86 22.73 -9.14 21.22
CA LYS A 86 21.79 -9.95 22.02
C LYS A 86 20.72 -9.11 22.73
N VAL A 87 21.11 -7.99 23.33
CA VAL A 87 20.19 -7.08 24.03
C VAL A 87 19.16 -6.44 23.09
N ASP A 88 19.57 -6.06 21.87
CA ASP A 88 18.69 -5.46 20.87
C ASP A 88 17.67 -6.48 20.35
N LEU A 89 18.12 -7.72 20.14
CA LEU A 89 17.25 -8.80 19.68
C LEU A 89 16.25 -9.22 20.77
N CYS A 90 16.68 -9.24 22.03
CA CYS A 90 15.77 -9.47 23.16
C CYS A 90 14.74 -8.34 23.28
N LEU A 91 15.13 -7.07 23.13
CA LEU A 91 14.18 -5.95 23.15
C LEU A 91 13.11 -6.13 22.08
N LEU A 92 13.53 -6.39 20.84
CA LEU A 92 12.59 -6.59 19.75
C LEU A 92 11.69 -7.81 19.99
N ASN A 93 12.26 -8.93 20.44
CA ASN A 93 11.50 -10.13 20.77
C ASN A 93 10.41 -9.87 21.81
N ASP A 94 10.79 -9.26 22.94
CA ASP A 94 9.88 -9.05 24.06
C ASP A 94 8.80 -8.02 23.73
N LEU A 95 9.11 -7.01 22.92
CA LEU A 95 8.13 -6.07 22.39
C LEU A 95 7.09 -6.79 21.53
N LEU A 96 7.54 -7.68 20.62
CA LEU A 96 6.63 -8.45 19.78
C LEU A 96 5.77 -9.40 20.61
N ASP A 97 6.35 -10.04 21.64
CA ASP A 97 5.60 -10.89 22.57
C ASP A 97 4.53 -10.10 23.33
N LEU A 98 4.83 -8.86 23.75
CA LEU A 98 3.86 -7.96 24.36
C LEU A 98 2.69 -7.67 23.42
N ILE A 99 2.96 -7.35 22.16
CA ILE A 99 1.93 -7.03 21.15
C ILE A 99 1.06 -8.26 20.83
N ILE A 100 1.69 -9.43 20.65
CA ILE A 100 1.00 -10.68 20.35
C ILE A 100 0.14 -11.13 21.53
N SER A 101 0.69 -11.11 22.74
CA SER A 101 0.01 -11.65 23.94
C SER A 101 -1.18 -10.80 24.39
N ASN A 102 -1.20 -9.52 23.98
CA ASN A 102 -2.28 -8.59 24.28
C ASN A 102 -3.24 -8.36 23.11
N ASP A 103 -3.14 -9.16 22.04
CA ASP A 103 -4.02 -9.12 20.86
C ASP A 103 -4.22 -7.69 20.31
N MET A 104 -3.11 -6.96 20.16
CA MET A 104 -3.17 -5.57 19.72
C MET A 104 -3.45 -5.45 18.22
N TYR A 105 -4.32 -4.50 17.86
CA TYR A 105 -4.52 -4.06 16.49
C TYR A 105 -3.28 -3.32 15.99
N LEU A 106 -2.94 -3.50 14.72
CA LEU A 106 -1.83 -2.81 14.07
C LEU A 106 -2.24 -2.38 12.67
N TYR A 107 -1.98 -1.12 12.37
CA TYR A 107 -2.08 -0.50 11.06
C TYR A 107 -0.76 0.22 10.74
N ILE A 108 -0.28 0.10 9.50
CA ILE A 108 0.93 0.78 9.01
C ILE A 108 0.61 1.53 7.73
N CYS A 109 0.97 2.81 7.67
CA CYS A 109 0.93 3.61 6.46
C CYS A 109 2.34 3.93 5.98
N LEU A 110 2.62 3.80 4.68
CA LEU A 110 3.92 4.13 4.09
C LEU A 110 3.80 4.79 2.72
N PHE A 111 4.42 5.96 2.55
CA PHE A 111 4.41 6.66 1.27
C PHE A 111 5.80 7.19 0.93
N ASN A 112 6.20 7.01 -0.32
CA ASN A 112 7.39 7.64 -0.83
C ASN A 112 7.11 9.13 -1.10
N LYS A 113 7.97 10.00 -0.57
CA LYS A 113 7.80 11.46 -0.65
C LYS A 113 8.03 12.00 -2.06
N ILE A 114 8.87 11.36 -2.84
CA ILE A 114 9.10 11.72 -4.24
C ILE A 114 7.87 11.30 -5.04
N GLU A 115 7.33 10.10 -4.82
CA GLU A 115 6.06 9.68 -5.41
C GLU A 115 4.95 10.69 -5.12
N TYR A 116 4.81 11.12 -3.86
CA TYR A 116 3.81 12.12 -3.47
C TYR A 116 3.89 13.42 -4.27
N ILE A 117 5.09 13.87 -4.65
CA ILE A 117 5.27 15.04 -5.51
C ILE A 117 4.94 14.68 -6.97
N ILE A 118 5.45 13.55 -7.47
CA ILE A 118 5.25 13.09 -8.84
C ILE A 118 3.78 12.89 -9.18
N ILE A 119 2.97 12.31 -8.28
CA ILE A 119 1.55 12.09 -8.55
C ILE A 119 0.77 13.40 -8.71
N GLN A 120 1.20 14.47 -8.03
CA GLN A 120 0.60 15.80 -8.15
C GLN A 120 1.06 16.49 -9.44
N LEU A 121 2.37 16.47 -9.72
CA LEU A 121 2.92 17.00 -10.97
C LEU A 121 2.27 16.33 -12.18
N LEU A 122 1.95 15.04 -12.09
CA LEU A 122 1.35 14.27 -13.17
C LEU A 122 -0.16 14.06 -12.98
N ASP A 123 -0.86 14.89 -12.19
CA ASP A 123 -2.29 14.66 -11.95
C ASP A 123 -3.14 14.72 -13.24
N GLY A 124 -2.71 15.51 -14.22
CA GLY A 124 -3.36 15.60 -15.54
C GLY A 124 -3.43 14.27 -16.31
N TYR A 125 -2.57 13.30 -16.00
CA TYR A 125 -2.60 11.96 -16.60
C TYR A 125 -3.64 11.10 -15.90
N LYS A 126 -4.63 10.63 -16.67
CA LYS A 126 -5.73 9.76 -16.22
C LYS A 126 -5.72 8.43 -17.00
N ASN A 127 -6.20 7.36 -16.35
CA ASN A 127 -6.29 6.05 -16.97
C ASN A 127 -7.28 6.06 -18.15
N SER A 128 -6.90 5.38 -19.23
CA SER A 128 -7.72 5.22 -20.43
C SER A 128 -7.48 3.86 -21.08
N LEU A 129 -8.23 3.57 -22.15
CA LEU A 129 -8.06 2.34 -22.92
C LEU A 129 -6.64 2.13 -23.48
N VAL A 130 -5.87 3.22 -23.63
CA VAL A 130 -4.54 3.21 -24.24
C VAL A 130 -3.42 3.70 -23.30
N VAL A 131 -3.77 4.25 -22.13
CA VAL A 131 -2.81 4.81 -21.16
C VAL A 131 -3.11 4.28 -19.77
N ASP A 132 -2.13 3.59 -19.18
CA ASP A 132 -2.10 3.31 -17.74
C ASP A 132 -1.33 4.43 -17.03
N ALA A 133 -2.08 5.40 -16.51
CA ALA A 133 -1.51 6.56 -15.84
C ALA A 133 -0.87 6.20 -14.48
N ASP A 134 -1.34 5.16 -13.81
CA ASP A 134 -0.75 4.72 -12.54
C ASP A 134 0.62 4.06 -12.77
N SER A 135 0.73 3.24 -13.82
CA SER A 135 2.01 2.66 -14.27
C SER A 135 3.00 3.75 -14.69
N LEU A 136 2.53 4.79 -15.41
CA LEU A 136 3.32 5.95 -15.80
C LEU A 136 3.87 6.69 -14.56
N LYS A 137 2.99 7.04 -13.61
CA LYS A 137 3.36 7.76 -12.37
C LYS A 137 4.32 6.93 -11.52
N TYR A 138 4.06 5.64 -11.38
CA TYR A 138 4.95 4.70 -10.71
C TYR A 138 6.34 4.71 -11.36
N SER A 139 6.41 4.62 -12.68
CA SER A 139 7.69 4.49 -13.40
C SER A 139 8.53 5.75 -13.24
N VAL A 140 7.91 6.93 -13.33
CA VAL A 140 8.58 8.21 -13.05
C VAL A 140 9.04 8.27 -11.59
N ALA A 141 8.19 7.94 -10.63
CA ALA A 141 8.54 7.94 -9.20
C ALA A 141 9.73 7.02 -8.91
N LYS A 142 9.72 5.80 -9.46
CA LYS A 142 10.79 4.82 -9.32
C LYS A 142 12.11 5.31 -9.92
N LEU A 143 12.10 5.79 -11.17
CA LEU A 143 13.31 6.26 -11.85
C LEU A 143 13.91 7.48 -11.13
N VAL A 144 13.08 8.45 -10.74
CA VAL A 144 13.57 9.64 -10.03
C VAL A 144 14.10 9.28 -8.64
N SER A 145 13.40 8.41 -7.89
CA SER A 145 13.83 7.98 -6.56
C SER A 145 15.12 7.14 -6.60
N LEU A 146 15.27 6.27 -7.61
CA LEU A 146 16.42 5.38 -7.75
C LEU A 146 17.69 6.11 -8.22
N TYR A 147 17.58 6.92 -9.28
CA TYR A 147 18.74 7.58 -9.90
C TYR A 147 19.05 8.96 -9.28
N ARG A 148 18.11 9.54 -8.53
CA ARG A 148 18.23 10.85 -7.88
C ARG A 148 18.80 11.96 -8.80
N PRO A 149 18.27 12.15 -10.02
CA PRO A 149 18.80 13.11 -10.97
C PRO A 149 18.60 14.56 -10.47
N GLN A 150 19.69 15.24 -10.11
CA GLN A 150 19.64 16.57 -9.49
C GLN A 150 18.93 17.61 -10.37
N ASN A 151 19.13 17.58 -11.69
CA ASN A 151 18.45 18.50 -12.61
C ASN A 151 16.93 18.36 -12.55
N VAL A 152 16.41 17.13 -12.36
CA VAL A 152 14.97 16.89 -12.25
C VAL A 152 14.45 17.39 -10.91
N TYR A 153 15.15 17.10 -9.80
CA TYR A 153 14.78 17.65 -8.49
C TYR A 153 14.76 19.17 -8.50
N ASP A 154 15.78 19.82 -9.07
CA ASP A 154 15.84 21.27 -9.21
C ASP A 154 14.66 21.81 -10.01
N ALA A 155 14.25 21.10 -11.07
CA ALA A 155 13.15 21.50 -11.93
C ALA A 155 11.77 21.34 -11.25
N MET A 156 11.60 20.38 -10.31
CA MET A 156 10.37 20.21 -9.54
C MET A 156 9.97 21.46 -8.73
N TYR A 157 10.94 22.29 -8.33
CA TYR A 157 10.71 23.52 -7.55
C TYR A 157 10.72 24.80 -8.40
N LYS A 158 10.82 24.68 -9.72
CA LYS A 158 10.79 25.80 -10.68
C LYS A 158 9.44 25.84 -11.40
N LYS A 159 9.44 26.11 -12.71
CA LYS A 159 8.22 26.08 -13.53
C LYS A 159 7.97 24.67 -14.06
N SER A 160 6.70 24.32 -14.23
CA SER A 160 6.21 23.06 -14.81
C SER A 160 6.92 22.66 -16.12
N GLU A 161 7.07 23.60 -17.06
CA GLU A 161 7.74 23.35 -18.35
C GLU A 161 9.20 22.89 -18.20
N ASP A 162 9.91 23.38 -17.17
CA ASP A 162 11.30 22.97 -16.90
C ASP A 162 11.35 21.52 -16.40
N PHE A 163 10.35 21.08 -15.63
CA PHE A 163 10.29 19.73 -15.10
C PHE A 163 10.18 18.67 -16.20
N ILE A 164 9.22 18.81 -17.12
CA ILE A 164 9.04 17.82 -18.21
C ILE A 164 10.28 17.77 -19.10
N LYS A 165 10.87 18.93 -19.40
CA LYS A 165 12.09 19.01 -20.20
C LYS A 165 13.27 18.27 -19.56
N GLU A 166 13.56 18.55 -18.29
CA GLU A 166 14.68 17.90 -17.60
C GLU A 166 14.40 16.42 -17.33
N LEU A 167 13.15 16.05 -17.04
CA LEU A 167 12.73 14.65 -16.90
C LEU A 167 12.97 13.87 -18.20
N ARG A 168 12.50 14.39 -19.35
CA ARG A 168 12.69 13.74 -20.66
C ARG A 168 14.17 13.59 -21.01
N LYS A 169 14.98 14.62 -20.72
CA LYS A 169 16.43 14.55 -20.93
C LYS A 169 17.07 13.43 -20.11
N PHE A 170 16.76 13.38 -18.82
CA PHE A 170 17.21 12.30 -17.93
C PHE A 170 16.76 10.91 -18.43
N LEU A 171 15.51 10.77 -18.88
CA LEU A 171 15.00 9.50 -19.41
C LEU A 171 15.78 9.04 -20.65
N ILE A 172 16.14 9.95 -21.56
CA ILE A 172 16.99 9.63 -22.72
C ILE A 172 18.39 9.18 -22.27
N GLU A 173 19.00 9.88 -21.31
CA GLU A 173 20.31 9.50 -20.76
C GLU A 173 20.29 8.06 -20.19
N VAL A 174 19.28 7.72 -19.38
CA VAL A 174 19.12 6.35 -18.85
C VAL A 174 18.87 5.33 -19.96
N LYS A 175 18.07 5.67 -20.97
CA LYS A 175 17.82 4.78 -22.11
C LYS A 175 19.10 4.45 -22.87
N ASP A 176 19.91 5.47 -23.18
CA ASP A 176 21.18 5.30 -23.91
C ASP A 176 22.20 4.45 -23.12
N GLU A 177 22.17 4.54 -21.78
CA GLU A 177 22.95 3.65 -20.91
C GLU A 177 22.43 2.20 -20.97
N ASN A 178 21.10 2.02 -21.00
CA ASN A 178 20.46 0.71 -21.05
C ASN A 178 20.67 -0.05 -22.36
N GLU A 179 20.84 0.62 -23.50
CA GLU A 179 21.08 -0.03 -24.80
C GLU A 179 22.30 -0.97 -24.78
N ARG A 180 23.20 -0.76 -23.82
CA ARG A 180 24.41 -1.57 -23.63
C ARG A 180 24.12 -2.87 -22.84
N GLU A 181 22.93 -3.04 -22.27
CA GLU A 181 22.57 -4.11 -21.33
C GLU A 181 21.18 -4.73 -21.58
N LYS A 182 21.13 -5.93 -22.16
CA LYS A 182 19.87 -6.67 -22.40
C LYS A 182 18.99 -6.88 -21.16
N LYS A 183 19.56 -6.89 -19.96
CA LYS A 183 18.82 -7.13 -18.70
C LYS A 183 17.96 -5.95 -18.25
N ARG A 184 17.99 -4.83 -18.98
CA ARG A 184 17.22 -3.61 -18.69
C ARG A 184 16.10 -3.35 -19.69
N GLU A 185 15.72 -4.35 -20.50
CA GLU A 185 14.67 -4.23 -21.51
C GLU A 185 13.35 -3.70 -20.94
N THR A 186 12.90 -4.19 -19.78
CA THR A 186 11.67 -3.70 -19.14
C THR A 186 11.76 -2.23 -18.73
N GLU A 187 12.92 -1.77 -18.23
CA GLU A 187 13.13 -0.36 -17.90
C GLU A 187 13.14 0.49 -19.18
N SER A 188 13.80 0.02 -20.24
CA SER A 188 13.83 0.70 -21.54
C SER A 188 12.44 0.84 -22.17
N LEU A 189 11.62 -0.22 -22.14
CA LEU A 189 10.24 -0.18 -22.65
C LEU A 189 9.39 0.82 -21.86
N ALA A 190 9.49 0.81 -20.53
CA ALA A 190 8.80 1.79 -19.69
C ALA A 190 9.26 3.23 -20.04
N ILE A 191 10.57 3.45 -20.23
CA ILE A 191 11.10 4.76 -20.64
C ILE A 191 10.57 5.19 -22.01
N GLU A 192 10.46 4.28 -22.97
CA GLU A 192 9.90 4.57 -24.29
C GLU A 192 8.44 5.01 -24.20
N GLU A 193 7.62 4.29 -23.43
CA GLU A 193 6.24 4.68 -23.14
C GLU A 193 6.16 6.06 -22.49
N LEU A 194 7.01 6.32 -21.48
CA LEU A 194 7.10 7.63 -20.83
C LEU A 194 7.44 8.74 -21.84
N LEU A 195 8.42 8.51 -22.72
CA LEU A 195 8.84 9.50 -23.72
C LEU A 195 7.78 9.75 -24.80
N MET A 196 6.91 8.77 -25.07
CA MET A 196 5.76 8.97 -25.96
C MET A 196 4.64 9.76 -25.30
N LEU A 197 4.42 9.58 -23.99
CA LEU A 197 3.26 10.13 -23.28
C LEU A 197 3.52 11.46 -22.58
N LEU A 198 4.74 11.71 -22.08
CA LEU A 198 5.06 12.88 -21.25
C LEU A 198 5.12 14.18 -22.06
N GLU A 199 4.02 14.94 -22.10
CA GLU A 199 3.93 16.21 -22.82
C GLU A 199 3.86 17.43 -21.90
N ASN A 200 3.20 17.29 -20.74
CA ASN A 200 2.95 18.39 -19.80
C ASN A 200 2.94 17.90 -18.34
N CYS A 201 2.84 18.84 -17.40
CA CYS A 201 2.58 18.58 -15.98
C CYS A 201 1.66 19.65 -15.40
N SER A 202 1.13 19.41 -14.19
CA SER A 202 0.28 20.35 -13.47
C SER A 202 1.07 21.58 -13.03
N ASP A 203 0.49 22.76 -13.24
CA ASP A 203 0.93 24.03 -12.62
C ASP A 203 0.40 24.18 -11.19
N ASP A 204 -0.64 23.42 -10.84
CA ASP A 204 -1.33 23.48 -9.55
C ASP A 204 -0.92 22.25 -8.72
N PHE A 205 0.17 22.39 -7.97
CA PHE A 205 0.65 21.36 -7.04
C PHE A 205 1.20 21.99 -5.77
N VAL A 206 1.08 21.26 -4.66
CA VAL A 206 1.57 21.70 -3.35
C VAL A 206 2.59 20.69 -2.85
N ILE A 207 3.84 21.15 -2.74
CA ILE A 207 4.95 20.30 -2.30
C ILE A 207 4.88 19.99 -0.80
N ASP A 208 4.11 20.75 -0.02
CA ASP A 208 3.94 20.48 1.42
C ASP A 208 3.34 19.09 1.67
N TRP A 209 3.91 18.40 2.67
CA TRP A 209 3.48 17.07 3.08
C TRP A 209 2.07 17.10 3.70
N ASP A 210 1.19 16.25 3.19
CA ASP A 210 -0.18 16.11 3.67
C ASP A 210 -0.36 14.83 4.49
N TYR A 211 -0.49 14.99 5.81
CA TYR A 211 -0.67 13.87 6.73
C TYR A 211 -2.03 13.17 6.61
N LYS A 212 -2.98 13.72 5.83
CA LYS A 212 -4.29 13.08 5.60
C LYS A 212 -4.14 11.65 5.08
N ILE A 213 -3.09 11.37 4.31
CA ILE A 213 -2.80 10.06 3.74
C ILE A 213 -2.79 8.94 4.80
N ALA A 214 -2.19 9.18 5.98
CA ALA A 214 -2.15 8.19 7.04
C ALA A 214 -3.55 7.80 7.55
N PHE A 215 -4.47 8.77 7.58
CA PHE A 215 -5.82 8.60 8.09
C PHE A 215 -6.81 8.12 7.03
N LEU A 216 -6.57 8.40 5.74
CA LEU A 216 -7.39 7.86 4.64
C LEU A 216 -7.37 6.33 4.62
N GLY A 217 -6.18 5.73 4.76
CA GLY A 217 -6.05 4.28 4.91
C GLY A 217 -6.59 3.76 6.24
N PHE A 218 -6.42 4.52 7.33
CA PHE A 218 -6.92 4.12 8.65
C PHE A 218 -8.45 4.10 8.70
N SER A 219 -9.13 5.02 8.02
CA SER A 219 -10.61 4.98 7.88
C SER A 219 -11.04 3.68 7.20
N LYS A 220 -10.38 3.29 6.11
CA LYS A 220 -10.65 2.03 5.40
C LYS A 220 -10.37 0.81 6.28
N TYR A 221 -9.33 0.87 7.11
CA TYR A 221 -9.01 -0.17 8.10
C TYR A 221 -10.12 -0.32 9.14
N LEU A 222 -10.58 0.78 9.74
CA LEU A 222 -11.69 0.79 10.72
C LEU A 222 -12.99 0.23 10.12
N ASP A 223 -13.32 0.62 8.88
CA ASP A 223 -14.51 0.12 8.16
C ASP A 223 -14.43 -1.39 7.90
N GLU A 224 -13.24 -1.90 7.58
CA GLU A 224 -13.01 -3.31 7.30
C GLU A 224 -13.20 -4.17 8.57
N ILE A 225 -12.62 -3.74 9.69
CA ILE A 225 -12.70 -4.43 11.00
C ILE A 225 -13.95 -4.09 11.81
N GLU A 226 -14.83 -3.22 11.31
CA GLU A 226 -16.13 -2.85 11.91
C GLU A 226 -16.01 -2.22 13.31
N ILE A 227 -15.00 -1.38 13.53
CA ILE A 227 -14.82 -0.64 14.78
C ILE A 227 -15.40 0.77 14.63
N GLU A 228 -16.55 0.99 15.26
CA GLU A 228 -17.20 2.32 15.32
C GLU A 228 -16.93 3.07 16.63
N ASP A 229 -16.80 2.35 17.75
CA ASP A 229 -16.53 2.93 19.07
C ASP A 229 -15.03 2.88 19.39
N TYR A 230 -14.34 3.98 19.08
CA TYR A 230 -12.92 4.12 19.32
C TYR A 230 -12.52 5.53 19.77
N GLN A 231 -11.28 5.64 20.26
CA GLN A 231 -10.56 6.90 20.44
C GLN A 231 -9.21 6.80 19.75
N LEU A 232 -8.75 7.89 19.15
CA LEU A 232 -7.41 8.01 18.58
C LEU A 232 -6.60 9.03 19.39
N ILE A 233 -5.47 8.60 19.93
CA ILE A 233 -4.51 9.44 20.64
C ILE A 233 -3.27 9.59 19.75
N ILE A 234 -2.95 10.82 19.38
CA ILE A 234 -1.85 11.16 18.49
C ILE A 234 -0.70 11.71 19.33
N ASP A 235 0.54 11.27 19.07
CA ASP A 235 1.69 11.85 19.76
C ASP A 235 1.80 13.35 19.41
N LYS A 236 1.99 14.16 20.45
CA LYS A 236 1.96 15.61 20.31
C LYS A 236 3.27 16.13 19.72
N GLU A 237 3.34 16.15 18.39
CA GLU A 237 4.45 16.75 17.66
C GLU A 237 4.09 18.06 16.95
N GLY A 238 4.89 19.11 17.19
CA GLY A 238 4.80 20.37 16.45
C GLY A 238 3.53 21.19 16.74
N ASN A 239 2.85 21.64 15.67
CA ASN A 239 1.75 22.62 15.74
C ASN A 239 0.36 22.00 15.50
N GLY A 240 0.21 20.70 15.73
CA GLY A 240 -1.05 19.96 15.59
C GLY A 240 -1.57 19.79 14.17
N LYS A 241 -0.68 19.70 13.18
CA LYS A 241 -1.05 19.42 11.78
C LYS A 241 -1.63 18.00 11.63
N THR A 242 -1.05 17.03 12.33
CA THR A 242 -1.46 15.63 12.27
C THR A 242 -2.86 15.40 12.85
N LEU A 243 -3.18 16.01 14.00
CA LEU A 243 -4.54 15.99 14.55
C LEU A 243 -5.56 16.60 13.58
N LYS A 244 -5.27 17.79 13.04
CA LYS A 244 -6.14 18.44 12.06
C LYS A 244 -6.35 17.58 10.80
N ALA A 245 -5.32 16.87 10.35
CA ALA A 245 -5.43 15.97 9.22
C ALA A 245 -6.38 14.79 9.51
N ALA A 246 -6.31 14.20 10.71
CA ALA A 246 -7.24 13.16 11.15
C ALA A 246 -8.69 13.67 11.16
N GLU A 247 -8.92 14.85 11.74
CA GLU A 247 -10.24 15.50 11.80
C GLU A 247 -10.79 15.81 10.40
N LEU A 248 -9.96 16.32 9.48
CA LEU A 248 -10.35 16.64 8.10
C LEU A 248 -10.73 15.40 7.28
N VAL A 249 -10.11 14.25 7.55
CA VAL A 249 -10.49 12.96 6.94
C VAL A 249 -11.80 12.43 7.54
N GLY A 250 -12.22 12.93 8.70
CA GLY A 250 -13.43 12.52 9.40
C GLY A 250 -13.21 11.47 10.49
N ILE A 251 -11.96 11.24 10.91
CA ILE A 251 -11.66 10.41 12.08
C ILE A 251 -12.21 11.11 13.32
N ARG A 252 -12.97 10.38 14.13
CA ARG A 252 -13.68 10.91 15.30
C ARG A 252 -12.90 10.62 16.58
N ASN A 253 -13.23 11.34 17.65
CA ASN A 253 -12.66 11.13 18.99
C ASN A 253 -11.12 11.18 19.00
N CYS A 254 -10.55 12.14 18.27
CA CYS A 254 -9.11 12.36 18.19
C CYS A 254 -8.63 13.31 19.29
N SER A 255 -7.45 13.06 19.85
CA SER A 255 -6.80 13.94 20.82
C SER A 255 -5.28 13.83 20.72
N GLU A 256 -4.55 14.86 21.17
CA GLU A 256 -3.10 14.81 21.31
C GLU A 256 -2.69 14.54 22.76
N ALA A 257 -1.60 13.81 22.96
CA ALA A 257 -1.00 13.59 24.27
C ALA A 257 0.53 13.54 24.21
N ASP A 258 1.20 13.76 25.34
CA ASP A 258 2.66 13.59 25.47
C ASP A 258 2.97 12.11 25.72
N SER A 259 3.87 11.53 24.93
CA SER A 259 4.30 10.13 25.04
C SER A 259 4.84 9.76 26.43
N LYS A 260 5.29 10.72 27.24
CA LYS A 260 5.69 10.49 28.65
C LYS A 260 4.55 9.98 29.53
N GLU A 261 3.33 10.41 29.25
CA GLU A 261 2.15 10.08 30.05
C GLU A 261 1.38 8.88 29.48
N ILE A 262 1.57 8.55 28.20
CA ILE A 262 0.76 7.53 27.50
C ILE A 262 1.64 6.40 26.96
N ILE A 263 1.56 5.24 27.60
CA ILE A 263 2.28 4.01 27.21
C ILE A 263 2.00 3.60 25.76
N GLY A 264 0.75 3.72 25.31
CA GLY A 264 0.38 3.35 23.94
C GLY A 264 1.16 4.11 22.87
N LEU A 265 1.45 5.40 23.09
CA LEU A 265 2.28 6.23 22.21
C LEU A 265 3.72 5.69 22.13
N ARG A 266 4.26 5.23 23.26
CA ARG A 266 5.61 4.64 23.29
C ARG A 266 5.70 3.29 22.57
N ILE A 267 4.63 2.50 22.61
CA ILE A 267 4.57 1.23 21.87
C ILE A 267 4.55 1.49 20.35
N VAL A 268 3.74 2.46 19.89
CA VAL A 268 3.67 2.78 18.47
C VAL A 268 4.93 3.47 17.94
N ASP A 269 5.64 4.28 18.75
CA ASP A 269 6.99 4.80 18.42
C ASP A 269 7.93 3.66 18.03
N PHE A 270 7.97 2.58 18.84
CA PHE A 270 8.77 1.40 18.51
C PHE A 270 8.36 0.78 17.18
N ILE A 271 7.07 0.59 16.92
CA ILE A 271 6.61 0.01 15.66
C ILE A 271 7.00 0.88 14.47
N ALA A 272 6.72 2.19 14.54
CA ALA A 272 7.05 3.12 13.47
C ALA A 272 8.57 3.16 13.22
N GLY A 273 9.37 3.28 14.28
CA GLY A 273 10.83 3.34 14.21
C GLY A 273 11.49 2.03 13.75
N ILE A 274 10.99 0.87 14.19
CA ILE A 274 11.48 -0.45 13.76
C ILE A 274 11.21 -0.67 12.28
N SER A 275 9.96 -0.46 11.83
CA SER A 275 9.60 -0.66 10.43
C SER A 275 10.36 0.31 9.52
N SER A 276 10.47 1.58 9.90
CA SER A 276 11.26 2.58 9.17
C SER A 276 12.75 2.19 9.09
N SER A 277 13.34 1.80 10.21
CA SER A 277 14.76 1.40 10.26
C SER A 277 15.04 0.16 9.41
N PHE A 278 14.12 -0.80 9.37
CA PHE A 278 14.21 -1.97 8.49
C PHE A 278 14.22 -1.57 7.03
N ILE A 279 13.24 -0.77 6.61
CA ILE A 279 13.04 -0.34 5.22
C ILE A 279 14.26 0.46 4.74
N LYS A 280 14.73 1.41 5.54
CA LYS A 280 15.96 2.16 5.25
C LYS A 280 17.19 1.27 5.17
N SER A 281 17.25 0.21 5.98
CA SER A 281 18.38 -0.72 5.91
C SER A 281 18.33 -1.57 4.66
N ILE A 282 17.16 -2.04 4.24
CA ILE A 282 16.95 -2.78 2.99
C ILE A 282 17.42 -1.94 1.82
N HIS A 283 16.94 -0.70 1.71
CA HIS A 283 17.33 0.24 0.66
C HIS A 283 18.86 0.38 0.52
N ASN A 284 19.56 0.44 1.65
CA ASN A 284 21.02 0.61 1.71
C ASN A 284 21.83 -0.70 1.62
N SER A 285 21.19 -1.86 1.48
CA SER A 285 21.85 -3.17 1.61
C SER A 285 22.05 -3.91 0.30
N PHE A 286 21.77 -3.29 -0.85
CA PHE A 286 21.95 -3.96 -2.14
C PHE A 286 23.41 -3.90 -2.63
N GLU A 287 23.91 -5.01 -3.17
CA GLU A 287 25.25 -5.16 -3.72
C GLU A 287 25.21 -5.89 -5.07
N TYR A 288 26.24 -5.71 -5.90
CA TYR A 288 26.35 -6.42 -7.16
C TYR A 288 26.58 -7.93 -6.94
N GLY A 289 25.98 -8.76 -7.80
CA GLY A 289 26.13 -10.21 -7.76
C GLY A 289 27.57 -10.70 -7.98
N SER A 290 27.87 -11.92 -7.55
CA SER A 290 29.24 -12.44 -7.52
C SER A 290 29.69 -13.23 -8.76
N THR A 291 28.84 -13.38 -9.78
CA THR A 291 29.16 -14.11 -11.02
C THR A 291 29.21 -13.17 -12.22
N GLU A 292 29.88 -13.56 -13.31
CA GLU A 292 29.91 -12.78 -14.56
C GLU A 292 28.51 -12.43 -15.08
N GLU A 293 27.54 -13.33 -14.89
CA GLU A 293 26.15 -13.12 -15.26
C GLU A 293 25.42 -12.18 -14.28
N THR A 294 25.81 -12.13 -13.01
CA THR A 294 25.09 -11.40 -11.95
C THR A 294 25.79 -10.12 -11.49
N LYS A 295 27.03 -9.84 -11.92
CA LYS A 295 27.84 -8.69 -11.49
C LYS A 295 27.29 -7.30 -11.86
N LYS A 296 26.22 -7.24 -12.64
CA LYS A 296 25.48 -6.01 -12.97
C LYS A 296 24.07 -5.98 -12.39
N LEU A 297 23.69 -7.02 -11.64
CA LEU A 297 22.42 -7.13 -10.94
C LEU A 297 22.65 -6.86 -9.45
N LEU A 298 21.71 -6.14 -8.84
CA LEU A 298 21.72 -5.83 -7.43
C LEU A 298 20.96 -6.88 -6.64
N PHE A 299 21.55 -7.34 -5.55
CA PHE A 299 20.95 -8.30 -4.64
C PHE A 299 21.13 -7.82 -3.20
N LEU A 300 20.22 -8.25 -2.30
CA LEU A 300 20.40 -8.01 -0.87
C LEU A 300 21.72 -8.63 -0.39
N ASN A 301 22.52 -7.85 0.33
CA ASN A 301 23.84 -8.27 0.77
C ASN A 301 23.81 -9.62 1.51
N LYS A 302 24.74 -10.52 1.16
CA LYS A 302 24.75 -11.90 1.68
C LYS A 302 24.80 -11.99 3.20
N ALA A 303 25.31 -10.96 3.88
CA ALA A 303 25.38 -10.91 5.33
C ALA A 303 24.01 -11.01 6.02
N TRP A 304 22.92 -10.66 5.32
CA TRP A 304 21.55 -10.82 5.80
C TRP A 304 21.16 -12.28 6.05
N PHE A 305 21.87 -13.24 5.44
CA PHE A 305 21.54 -14.66 5.50
C PHE A 305 22.38 -15.45 6.52
N TYR A 306 23.25 -14.82 7.31
CA TYR A 306 23.92 -15.48 8.44
C TYR A 306 23.07 -15.47 9.72
N VAL A 307 21.80 -15.87 9.57
CA VAL A 307 20.80 -15.87 10.65
C VAL A 307 21.10 -16.96 11.67
N GLN A 308 20.64 -16.76 12.91
CA GLN A 308 20.71 -17.73 14.00
C GLN A 308 19.28 -18.09 14.44
N SER A 309 19.10 -19.17 15.21
CA SER A 309 17.77 -19.63 15.61
C SER A 309 16.94 -18.53 16.29
N ASN A 310 17.56 -17.73 17.17
CA ASN A 310 16.88 -16.63 17.85
C ASN A 310 16.41 -15.52 16.89
N SER A 311 17.22 -15.11 15.90
CA SER A 311 16.82 -14.09 14.93
C SER A 311 15.79 -14.62 13.93
N LEU A 312 15.85 -15.90 13.58
CA LEU A 312 14.82 -16.56 12.79
C LEU A 312 13.46 -16.53 13.48
N GLU A 313 13.40 -16.85 14.78
CA GLU A 313 12.17 -16.77 15.57
C GLU A 313 11.63 -15.33 15.68
N VAL A 314 12.51 -14.34 15.78
CA VAL A 314 12.07 -12.93 15.78
C VAL A 314 11.51 -12.51 14.42
N TYR A 315 12.06 -12.98 13.30
CA TYR A 315 11.45 -12.76 11.98
C TYR A 315 10.04 -13.37 11.88
N LYS A 316 9.82 -14.57 12.45
CA LYS A 316 8.49 -15.19 12.51
C LYS A 316 7.51 -14.36 13.34
N LYS A 317 7.95 -13.82 14.47
CA LYS A 317 7.13 -12.91 15.29
C LYS A 317 6.82 -11.59 14.58
N LEU A 318 7.78 -11.02 13.85
CA LEU A 318 7.55 -9.84 13.01
C LEU A 318 6.49 -10.11 11.96
N LYS A 319 6.59 -11.25 11.23
CA LYS A 319 5.56 -11.67 10.28
C LYS A 319 4.19 -11.81 10.96
N LYS A 320 4.14 -12.46 12.12
CA LYS A 320 2.90 -12.63 12.88
C LYS A 320 2.25 -11.28 13.18
N VAL A 321 3.00 -10.32 13.72
CA VAL A 321 2.49 -8.99 14.09
C VAL A 321 2.10 -8.17 12.86
N ILE A 322 2.97 -8.08 11.85
CA ILE A 322 2.82 -7.16 10.71
C ILE A 322 1.86 -7.71 9.65
N ILE A 323 1.77 -9.03 9.46
CA ILE A 323 1.04 -9.64 8.34
C ILE A 323 -0.15 -10.49 8.81
N GLU A 324 0.03 -11.34 9.83
CA GLU A 324 -0.93 -12.43 10.10
C GLU A 324 -2.00 -12.10 11.15
N GLN A 325 -1.63 -11.36 12.21
CA GLN A 325 -2.54 -10.96 13.27
C GLN A 325 -3.60 -9.99 12.75
N HIS A 326 -4.87 -10.24 13.01
CA HIS A 326 -6.01 -9.50 12.42
C HIS A 326 -5.86 -9.32 10.90
N LYS A 327 -5.74 -10.43 10.16
CA LYS A 327 -5.51 -10.41 8.71
C LYS A 327 -6.65 -9.70 7.97
N VAL A 328 -6.39 -8.46 7.57
CA VAL A 328 -7.29 -7.58 6.83
C VAL A 328 -6.54 -6.85 5.73
N TRP A 329 -7.24 -6.45 4.67
CA TRP A 329 -6.66 -5.83 3.48
C TRP A 329 -5.99 -4.50 3.80
N TYR A 330 -6.68 -3.63 4.55
CA TYR A 330 -6.19 -2.29 4.88
C TYR A 330 -5.28 -2.25 6.11
N LYS A 331 -4.76 -3.39 6.57
CA LYS A 331 -3.72 -3.45 7.62
C LYS A 331 -2.49 -2.62 7.25
N THR A 332 -2.19 -2.57 5.95
CA THR A 332 -1.14 -1.72 5.40
C THR A 332 -1.74 -0.82 4.32
N TYR A 333 -1.35 0.45 4.32
CA TYR A 333 -1.77 1.42 3.31
C TYR A 333 -0.55 2.14 2.74
N CYS A 334 -0.34 2.06 1.43
CA CYS A 334 0.84 2.65 0.82
C CYS A 334 0.56 3.21 -0.57
N GLY A 335 1.52 4.01 -1.05
CA GLY A 335 1.54 4.47 -2.43
C GLY A 335 1.71 3.33 -3.44
N ASN A 336 1.68 3.67 -4.73
CA ASN A 336 1.97 2.75 -5.81
C ASN A 336 3.46 2.41 -5.83
N TYR A 337 4.34 3.37 -5.58
CA TYR A 337 5.78 3.16 -5.43
C TYR A 337 6.13 2.78 -3.99
N SER A 338 6.00 1.49 -3.69
CA SER A 338 6.21 0.91 -2.37
C SER A 338 7.21 -0.25 -2.38
N ASP A 339 8.17 -0.24 -3.30
CA ASP A 339 9.07 -1.37 -3.56
C ASP A 339 9.85 -1.81 -2.31
N ASP A 340 10.43 -0.87 -1.55
CA ASP A 340 11.19 -1.18 -0.33
C ASP A 340 10.30 -1.81 0.75
N PHE A 341 9.05 -1.35 0.87
CA PHE A 341 8.08 -1.92 1.79
C PHE A 341 7.65 -3.32 1.36
N LEU A 342 7.40 -3.52 0.07
CA LEU A 342 7.10 -4.85 -0.47
C LEU A 342 8.27 -5.81 -0.26
N TYR A 343 9.51 -5.35 -0.44
CA TYR A 343 10.70 -6.14 -0.17
C TYR A 343 10.82 -6.51 1.31
N PHE A 344 10.46 -5.60 2.23
CA PHE A 344 10.35 -5.90 3.65
C PHE A 344 9.33 -7.01 3.93
N ILE A 345 8.15 -6.96 3.31
CA ILE A 345 7.14 -8.02 3.38
C ILE A 345 7.69 -9.35 2.82
N CYS A 346 8.41 -9.33 1.71
CA CYS A 346 9.08 -10.51 1.15
C CYS A 346 10.10 -11.11 2.11
N ILE A 347 10.92 -10.28 2.79
CA ILE A 347 11.87 -10.72 3.82
C ILE A 347 11.15 -11.47 4.95
N LEU A 348 10.07 -10.89 5.48
CA LEU A 348 9.30 -11.51 6.56
C LEU A 348 8.72 -12.86 6.14
N ASN A 349 8.13 -12.93 4.95
CA ASN A 349 7.61 -14.18 4.39
C ASN A 349 8.71 -15.21 4.12
N TYR A 350 9.86 -14.75 3.63
CA TYR A 350 11.00 -15.60 3.28
C TYR A 350 11.59 -16.31 4.49
N PHE A 351 11.98 -15.56 5.53
CA PHE A 351 12.57 -16.15 6.73
C PHE A 351 11.57 -17.03 7.48
N SER A 352 10.30 -16.62 7.52
CA SER A 352 9.27 -17.37 8.25
C SER A 352 8.82 -18.67 7.57
N ARG A 353 9.25 -18.95 6.34
CA ARG A 353 8.94 -20.20 5.64
C ARG A 353 9.72 -21.41 6.18
N PHE A 354 10.84 -21.16 6.85
CA PHE A 354 11.70 -22.20 7.39
C PHE A 354 11.20 -22.61 8.78
N CYS A 355 11.09 -23.92 9.01
CA CYS A 355 10.65 -24.50 10.27
C CYS A 355 11.65 -24.18 11.39
N ASP A 356 12.95 -24.31 11.11
CA ASP A 356 14.04 -24.10 12.05
C ASP A 356 15.33 -23.67 11.34
N ILE A 357 16.39 -23.48 12.13
CA ILE A 357 17.70 -23.07 11.60
C ILE A 357 18.40 -24.18 10.80
N GLU A 358 18.10 -25.45 11.08
CA GLU A 358 18.70 -26.58 10.37
C GLU A 358 18.17 -26.64 8.94
N GLU A 359 16.87 -26.42 8.75
CA GLU A 359 16.25 -26.29 7.44
C GLU A 359 16.81 -25.07 6.68
N PHE A 360 16.92 -23.92 7.34
CA PHE A 360 17.50 -22.72 6.76
C PHE A 360 18.93 -22.98 6.23
N ASN A 361 19.79 -23.60 7.05
CA ASN A 361 21.18 -23.90 6.73
C ASN A 361 21.38 -24.96 5.64
N LYS A 362 20.32 -25.57 5.09
CA LYS A 362 20.42 -26.44 3.89
C LYS A 362 20.77 -25.65 2.63
N LEU A 363 20.59 -24.33 2.64
CA LEU A 363 20.89 -23.44 1.53
C LEU A 363 22.13 -22.60 1.83
N THR A 364 22.90 -22.26 0.80
CA THR A 364 24.00 -21.30 0.93
C THR A 364 23.46 -19.86 0.96
N PRO A 365 24.24 -18.88 1.47
CA PRO A 365 23.86 -17.47 1.39
C PRO A 365 23.53 -16.99 -0.04
N GLU A 366 24.22 -17.49 -1.06
CA GLU A 366 23.93 -17.20 -2.48
C GLU A 366 22.56 -17.75 -2.90
N GLN A 367 22.24 -18.98 -2.49
CA GLN A 367 20.94 -19.58 -2.78
C GLN A 367 19.83 -18.81 -2.06
N HIS A 368 20.07 -18.35 -0.83
CA HIS A 368 19.11 -17.50 -0.13
C HIS A 368 18.89 -16.17 -0.84
N GLN A 369 19.99 -15.52 -1.24
CA GLN A 369 19.99 -14.26 -1.98
C GLN A 369 19.17 -14.36 -3.27
N ASN A 370 19.40 -15.39 -4.08
CA ASN A 370 18.64 -15.63 -5.32
C ASN A 370 17.16 -15.93 -5.02
N ASN A 371 16.88 -16.85 -4.09
CA ASN A 371 15.50 -17.22 -3.77
C ASN A 371 14.67 -16.05 -3.22
N LEU A 372 15.27 -15.16 -2.41
CA LEU A 372 14.59 -13.95 -1.93
C LEU A 372 14.39 -12.95 -3.05
N ASN A 373 15.39 -12.76 -3.93
CA ASN A 373 15.26 -11.90 -5.10
C ASN A 373 14.13 -12.37 -6.03
N ASP A 374 14.06 -13.66 -6.34
CA ASP A 374 13.01 -14.24 -7.17
C ASP A 374 11.62 -14.05 -6.54
N LEU A 375 11.52 -14.22 -5.22
CA LEU A 375 10.28 -13.93 -4.48
C LEU A 375 9.89 -12.45 -4.60
N ALA A 376 10.85 -11.53 -4.45
CA ALA A 376 10.60 -10.09 -4.53
C ALA A 376 10.21 -9.65 -5.95
N VAL A 377 10.90 -10.14 -6.99
CA VAL A 377 10.58 -9.87 -8.40
C VAL A 377 9.18 -10.39 -8.74
N LYS A 378 8.84 -11.61 -8.31
CA LYS A 378 7.50 -12.16 -8.48
C LYS A 378 6.44 -11.30 -7.78
N SER A 379 6.69 -10.92 -6.52
CA SER A 379 5.74 -10.11 -5.73
C SER A 379 5.55 -8.72 -6.33
N LEU A 380 6.60 -8.11 -6.88
CA LEU A 380 6.51 -6.86 -7.63
C LEU A 380 5.65 -7.04 -8.88
N GLY A 381 5.88 -8.09 -9.68
CA GLY A 381 5.05 -8.42 -10.84
C GLY A 381 3.56 -8.56 -10.49
N GLU A 382 3.25 -9.30 -9.43
CA GLU A 382 1.87 -9.44 -8.92
C GLU A 382 1.28 -8.09 -8.49
N ARG A 383 2.07 -7.25 -7.81
CA ARG A 383 1.66 -5.90 -7.41
C ARG A 383 1.35 -5.00 -8.62
N PHE A 384 2.14 -5.11 -9.69
CA PHE A 384 1.89 -4.37 -10.94
C PHE A 384 0.61 -4.81 -11.65
N GLU A 385 0.33 -6.11 -11.70
CA GLU A 385 -0.95 -6.58 -12.25
C GLU A 385 -2.13 -6.04 -11.43
N VAL A 386 -2.02 -6.01 -10.09
CA VAL A 386 -3.02 -5.36 -9.24
C VAL A 386 -3.16 -3.87 -9.54
N LEU A 387 -2.07 -3.15 -9.83
CA LEU A 387 -2.14 -1.73 -10.21
C LEU A 387 -2.88 -1.50 -11.53
N ARG A 388 -2.83 -2.44 -12.46
CA ARG A 388 -3.53 -2.32 -13.76
C ARG A 388 -5.04 -2.40 -13.62
N HIS A 389 -5.53 -3.15 -12.63
CA HIS A 389 -6.95 -3.29 -12.35
C HIS A 389 -7.49 -2.03 -11.66
N LYS A 390 -8.29 -1.23 -12.38
CA LYS A 390 -8.87 0.02 -11.87
C LYS A 390 -10.23 -0.17 -11.21
N LEU A 391 -10.75 -1.41 -11.19
CA LEU A 391 -11.98 -1.69 -10.48
C LEU A 391 -11.80 -1.51 -8.97
N PRO A 392 -12.65 -0.70 -8.32
CA PRO A 392 -12.59 -0.51 -6.88
C PRO A 392 -12.95 -1.80 -6.14
N ILE A 393 -12.14 -2.18 -5.16
CA ILE A 393 -12.46 -3.24 -4.21
C ILE A 393 -13.39 -2.67 -3.15
N GLU A 394 -14.55 -3.28 -3.01
CA GLU A 394 -15.55 -2.82 -2.05
C GLU A 394 -16.07 -3.93 -1.16
N LYS A 395 -16.28 -3.54 0.11
CA LYS A 395 -16.97 -4.37 1.08
C LYS A 395 -18.47 -4.31 0.79
N ILE A 396 -19.07 -5.49 0.63
CA ILE A 396 -20.51 -5.64 0.54
C ILE A 396 -20.99 -6.11 1.91
N ARG A 397 -21.88 -5.36 2.55
CA ARG A 397 -22.58 -5.82 3.75
C ARG A 397 -23.72 -6.73 3.31
N VAL A 398 -23.60 -8.01 3.63
CA VAL A 398 -24.62 -9.01 3.34
C VAL A 398 -25.48 -9.19 4.58
N GLU A 399 -26.79 -9.01 4.43
CA GLU A 399 -27.81 -9.26 5.45
C GLU A 399 -28.01 -10.78 5.65
N GLU A 400 -28.66 -11.19 6.75
CA GLU A 400 -28.83 -12.60 7.11
C GLU A 400 -29.54 -13.45 6.04
N ASP A 401 -30.42 -12.84 5.23
CA ASP A 401 -31.15 -13.50 4.15
C ASP A 401 -30.39 -13.50 2.81
N GLY A 402 -29.12 -13.10 2.82
CA GLY A 402 -28.27 -12.99 1.63
C GLY A 402 -28.58 -11.78 0.75
N VAL A 403 -29.31 -10.78 1.25
CA VAL A 403 -29.51 -9.49 0.59
C VAL A 403 -28.31 -8.58 0.78
N TYR A 404 -28.02 -7.77 -0.22
CA TYR A 404 -27.10 -6.64 -0.11
C TYR A 404 -27.53 -5.51 -1.06
N TYR A 405 -26.87 -4.36 -0.97
CA TYR A 405 -27.09 -3.26 -1.90
C TYR A 405 -25.81 -2.98 -2.69
N ASN A 406 -25.92 -2.82 -4.00
CA ASN A 406 -24.78 -2.42 -4.81
C ASN A 406 -24.53 -0.90 -4.71
N LYS A 407 -23.44 -0.41 -5.32
CA LYS A 407 -23.07 1.02 -5.29
C LYS A 407 -24.15 1.97 -5.78
N GLN A 408 -24.97 1.49 -6.71
CA GLN A 408 -26.03 2.28 -7.31
C GLN A 408 -27.29 2.29 -6.43
N GLY A 409 -27.28 1.61 -5.27
CA GLY A 409 -28.41 1.53 -4.36
C GLY A 409 -29.43 0.44 -4.72
N ALA A 410 -29.14 -0.42 -5.70
CA ALA A 410 -30.06 -1.49 -6.08
C ALA A 410 -29.97 -2.65 -5.09
N LYS A 411 -31.14 -3.16 -4.68
CA LYS A 411 -31.26 -4.39 -3.89
C LYS A 411 -30.79 -5.59 -4.71
N CYS A 412 -29.85 -6.32 -4.15
CA CYS A 412 -29.16 -7.45 -4.73
C CYS A 412 -29.22 -8.68 -3.81
N TYR A 413 -28.85 -9.84 -4.34
CA TYR A 413 -28.89 -11.13 -3.66
C TYR A 413 -27.62 -11.90 -3.93
N VAL A 414 -27.09 -12.60 -2.93
CA VAL A 414 -25.93 -13.49 -3.11
C VAL A 414 -26.28 -14.64 -4.07
N ASP A 415 -27.49 -15.19 -3.96
CA ASP A 415 -28.02 -16.17 -4.92
C ASP A 415 -28.62 -15.45 -6.15
N TYR A 416 -27.92 -15.52 -7.27
CA TYR A 416 -28.36 -14.89 -8.52
C TYR A 416 -29.69 -15.45 -9.04
N LYS A 417 -30.14 -16.63 -8.58
CA LYS A 417 -31.43 -17.23 -9.00
C LYS A 417 -32.64 -16.42 -8.52
N ARG A 418 -32.45 -15.49 -7.57
CA ARG A 418 -33.49 -14.60 -7.05
C ARG A 418 -33.77 -13.40 -7.95
N TYR A 419 -32.94 -13.15 -8.95
CA TYR A 419 -33.07 -12.00 -9.83
C TYR A 419 -34.04 -12.30 -10.99
N LYS A 420 -34.74 -11.25 -11.43
CA LYS A 420 -35.56 -11.31 -12.65
C LYS A 420 -34.68 -11.02 -13.88
N MET A 421 -35.05 -11.59 -15.02
CA MET A 421 -34.47 -11.20 -16.30
C MET A 421 -34.93 -9.80 -16.71
N LEU A 422 -34.06 -9.02 -17.34
CA LEU A 422 -34.42 -7.74 -17.94
C LEU A 422 -35.52 -7.97 -19.00
N PRO A 423 -36.63 -7.20 -19.00
CA PRO A 423 -37.71 -7.40 -19.95
C PRO A 423 -37.30 -6.87 -21.34
N ILE A 424 -36.71 -7.77 -22.15
CA ILE A 424 -36.35 -7.55 -23.55
C ILE A 424 -37.38 -8.24 -24.44
N GLU A 425 -38.04 -7.49 -25.32
CA GLU A 425 -39.12 -8.00 -26.18
C GLU A 425 -38.64 -8.29 -27.61
N ALA A 426 -39.19 -9.34 -28.22
CA ALA A 426 -38.89 -9.71 -29.61
C ALA A 426 -39.30 -8.61 -30.60
N ASN A 427 -38.42 -8.29 -31.56
CA ASN A 427 -38.64 -7.28 -32.60
C ASN A 427 -38.91 -5.87 -32.07
N LYS A 428 -38.55 -5.59 -30.82
CA LYS A 428 -38.62 -4.26 -30.23
C LYS A 428 -37.26 -3.84 -29.71
N ARG A 429 -37.06 -2.54 -29.73
CA ARG A 429 -35.91 -1.86 -29.19
C ARG A 429 -36.39 -1.07 -27.98
N LYS A 430 -35.79 -1.32 -26.82
CA LYS A 430 -36.17 -0.62 -25.59
C LYS A 430 -34.95 0.05 -25.00
N LYS A 431 -35.08 1.36 -24.80
CA LYS A 431 -34.08 2.20 -24.18
C LYS A 431 -34.25 2.17 -22.67
N PHE A 432 -33.15 1.95 -21.96
CA PHE A 432 -33.08 1.98 -20.50
C PHE A 432 -32.02 2.97 -20.05
N SER A 433 -32.24 3.63 -18.90
CA SER A 433 -31.18 4.35 -18.20
C SER A 433 -30.38 3.33 -17.38
N VAL A 434 -29.18 2.99 -17.85
CA VAL A 434 -28.30 2.01 -17.22
C VAL A 434 -27.33 2.73 -16.29
N LEU A 435 -27.29 2.28 -15.04
CA LEU A 435 -26.40 2.81 -14.00
C LEU A 435 -25.11 2.02 -13.89
N SER A 436 -25.16 0.70 -14.12
CA SER A 436 -23.97 -0.16 -14.14
C SER A 436 -24.26 -1.50 -14.82
N VAL A 437 -23.20 -2.15 -15.30
CA VAL A 437 -23.21 -3.54 -15.81
C VAL A 437 -22.19 -4.33 -15.00
N GLY A 438 -22.47 -5.60 -14.74
CA GLY A 438 -21.63 -6.45 -13.91
C GLY A 438 -21.84 -7.94 -14.14
N MET A 439 -21.21 -8.74 -13.27
CA MET A 439 -21.40 -10.18 -13.22
C MET A 439 -21.76 -10.64 -11.81
N LEU A 440 -22.62 -11.64 -11.71
CA LEU A 440 -23.03 -12.29 -10.47
C LEU A 440 -22.49 -13.72 -10.41
N GLY A 441 -22.44 -14.29 -9.20
CA GLY A 441 -22.09 -15.69 -8.99
C GLY A 441 -20.65 -16.04 -9.40
N LYS A 442 -19.66 -15.16 -9.16
CA LYS A 442 -18.26 -15.34 -9.60
C LYS A 442 -18.12 -15.47 -11.12
N MET A 443 -18.61 -14.46 -11.84
CA MET A 443 -18.58 -14.41 -13.32
C MET A 443 -19.51 -15.43 -14.00
N GLU A 444 -20.53 -15.95 -13.31
CA GLU A 444 -21.46 -16.93 -13.88
C GLU A 444 -22.59 -16.28 -14.69
N LYS A 445 -23.12 -15.13 -14.26
CA LYS A 445 -24.29 -14.51 -14.90
C LYS A 445 -24.11 -13.01 -15.12
N PRO A 446 -24.35 -12.48 -16.33
CA PRO A 446 -24.32 -11.05 -16.57
C PRO A 446 -25.53 -10.36 -15.92
N CYS A 447 -25.31 -9.16 -15.40
CA CYS A 447 -26.35 -8.34 -14.79
C CYS A 447 -26.25 -6.88 -15.20
N VAL A 448 -27.38 -6.18 -15.09
CA VAL A 448 -27.47 -4.74 -15.34
C VAL A 448 -28.27 -4.09 -14.23
N THR A 449 -27.79 -2.95 -13.73
CA THR A 449 -28.57 -2.07 -12.87
C THR A 449 -29.12 -0.93 -13.70
N ILE A 450 -30.45 -0.81 -13.73
CA ILE A 450 -31.16 0.27 -14.43
C ILE A 450 -31.86 1.19 -13.44
N LEU A 451 -32.12 2.42 -13.85
CA LEU A 451 -33.01 3.33 -13.14
C LEU A 451 -34.44 3.15 -13.69
N GLU A 452 -35.34 2.59 -12.88
CA GLU A 452 -36.75 2.43 -13.20
C GLU A 452 -37.59 3.25 -12.21
N ASN A 453 -38.32 4.25 -12.69
CA ASN A 453 -39.11 5.18 -11.86
C ASN A 453 -38.30 5.79 -10.69
N ASP A 454 -37.08 6.27 -11.00
CA ASP A 454 -36.11 6.82 -10.04
C ASP A 454 -35.61 5.82 -8.97
N VAL A 455 -35.88 4.52 -9.15
CA VAL A 455 -35.39 3.46 -8.27
C VAL A 455 -34.37 2.60 -9.02
N PRO A 456 -33.15 2.44 -8.48
CA PRO A 456 -32.15 1.50 -8.99
C PRO A 456 -32.61 0.06 -8.82
N ILE A 457 -32.69 -0.70 -9.92
CA ILE A 457 -33.09 -2.11 -9.92
C ILE A 457 -32.08 -2.93 -10.72
N CYS A 458 -31.61 -4.03 -10.12
CA CYS A 458 -30.68 -4.95 -10.76
C CYS A 458 -31.42 -6.14 -11.38
N TYR A 459 -31.12 -6.43 -12.64
CA TYR A 459 -31.67 -7.53 -13.44
C TYR A 459 -30.57 -8.44 -13.94
N LEU A 460 -30.92 -9.71 -14.18
CA LEU A 460 -30.11 -10.58 -15.03
C LEU A 460 -30.25 -10.17 -16.48
N LEU A 461 -29.14 -10.26 -17.21
CA LEU A 461 -29.12 -10.23 -18.65
C LEU A 461 -29.18 -11.67 -19.21
N PRO A 462 -29.71 -11.85 -20.43
CA PRO A 462 -29.56 -13.10 -21.18
C PRO A 462 -28.09 -13.51 -21.31
N ASP A 463 -27.82 -14.82 -21.34
CA ASP A 463 -26.46 -15.36 -21.43
C ASP A 463 -25.78 -14.93 -22.75
N GLU A 464 -26.55 -14.66 -23.80
CA GLU A 464 -26.10 -14.15 -25.08
C GLU A 464 -25.45 -12.75 -24.99
N LEU A 465 -25.70 -11.99 -23.91
CA LEU A 465 -25.07 -10.69 -23.65
C LEU A 465 -23.88 -10.77 -22.69
N THR A 466 -23.41 -11.98 -22.34
CA THR A 466 -22.28 -12.17 -21.43
C THR A 466 -21.00 -11.52 -21.96
N GLU A 467 -20.67 -11.74 -23.24
CA GLU A 467 -19.46 -11.16 -23.85
C GLU A 467 -19.51 -9.62 -23.84
N TRP A 468 -20.68 -9.04 -24.11
CA TRP A 468 -20.89 -7.60 -24.02
C TRP A 468 -20.69 -7.08 -22.59
N ALA A 469 -21.25 -7.77 -21.59
CA ALA A 469 -21.06 -7.40 -20.18
C ALA A 469 -19.59 -7.50 -19.75
N ILE A 470 -18.89 -8.58 -20.13
CA ILE A 470 -17.46 -8.75 -19.84
C ILE A 470 -16.63 -7.65 -20.51
N MET A 471 -16.91 -7.32 -21.78
CA MET A 471 -16.22 -6.23 -22.47
C MET A 471 -16.35 -4.91 -21.71
N LEU A 472 -17.54 -4.57 -21.22
CA LEU A 472 -17.77 -3.35 -20.44
C LEU A 472 -17.05 -3.35 -19.10
N ILE A 473 -16.99 -4.50 -18.43
CA ILE A 473 -16.23 -4.66 -17.18
C ILE A 473 -14.74 -4.48 -17.46
N THR A 474 -14.21 -5.06 -18.54
CA THR A 474 -12.80 -4.87 -18.94
C THR A 474 -12.49 -3.41 -19.24
N ILE A 475 -13.39 -2.68 -19.93
CA ILE A 475 -13.24 -1.24 -20.18
C ILE A 475 -13.22 -0.45 -18.86
N ALA A 476 -14.11 -0.78 -17.92
CA ALA A 476 -14.13 -0.19 -16.59
C ALA A 476 -12.87 -0.52 -15.77
N ASP A 477 -12.36 -1.74 -15.92
CA ASP A 477 -11.13 -2.20 -15.29
C ASP A 477 -9.88 -1.53 -15.87
N MET A 478 -9.94 -1.03 -17.10
CA MET A 478 -8.93 -0.14 -17.69
C MET A 478 -9.10 1.33 -17.25
N GLY A 479 -10.05 1.62 -16.36
CA GLY A 479 -10.29 2.96 -15.79
C GLY A 479 -11.28 3.81 -16.59
N GLN A 480 -12.01 3.24 -17.55
CA GLN A 480 -12.99 3.95 -18.35
C GLN A 480 -14.41 3.55 -17.95
N ASN A 481 -15.13 4.46 -17.29
CA ASN A 481 -16.51 4.20 -16.90
C ASN A 481 -17.49 4.70 -17.96
N LEU A 482 -18.19 3.77 -18.62
CA LEU A 482 -19.19 4.07 -19.64
C LEU A 482 -20.60 4.32 -19.06
N PHE A 483 -20.78 4.22 -17.73
CA PHE A 483 -22.07 4.37 -17.06
C PHE A 483 -22.02 5.46 -15.96
N PRO A 484 -23.13 6.18 -15.71
CA PRO A 484 -24.46 5.97 -16.25
C PRO A 484 -24.62 6.42 -17.71
N SER A 485 -25.35 5.64 -18.49
CA SER A 485 -25.63 5.92 -19.91
C SER A 485 -26.99 5.36 -20.31
N PHE A 486 -27.53 5.83 -21.44
CA PHE A 486 -28.66 5.15 -22.04
C PHE A 486 -28.19 3.95 -22.86
N VAL A 487 -28.89 2.84 -22.74
CA VAL A 487 -28.60 1.63 -23.51
C VAL A 487 -29.88 1.12 -24.15
N GLU A 488 -29.81 0.81 -25.43
CA GLU A 488 -30.86 0.13 -26.15
C GLU A 488 -30.64 -1.37 -26.08
N PHE A 489 -31.64 -2.10 -25.58
CA PHE A 489 -31.69 -3.56 -25.60
C PHE A 489 -32.81 -4.03 -26.53
N GLY A 490 -32.58 -5.11 -27.26
CA GLY A 490 -33.60 -5.70 -28.12
C GLY A 490 -33.25 -7.08 -28.65
N ILE A 491 -34.19 -7.67 -29.38
CA ILE A 491 -33.99 -8.90 -30.15
C ILE A 491 -34.31 -8.59 -31.60
N ILE A 492 -33.30 -8.62 -32.47
CA ILE A 492 -33.42 -8.41 -33.92
C ILE A 492 -32.95 -9.69 -34.61
N ASP A 493 -33.73 -10.20 -35.57
CA ASP A 493 -33.42 -11.43 -36.30
C ASP A 493 -33.07 -12.62 -35.38
N LYS A 494 -33.81 -12.74 -34.27
CA LYS A 494 -33.63 -13.75 -33.21
C LYS A 494 -32.29 -13.67 -32.46
N ARG A 495 -31.58 -12.54 -32.53
CA ARG A 495 -30.34 -12.28 -31.78
C ARG A 495 -30.55 -11.17 -30.78
N PHE A 496 -30.08 -11.39 -29.56
CA PHE A 496 -29.99 -10.33 -28.55
C PHE A 496 -28.92 -9.33 -28.96
N TYR A 497 -29.18 -8.05 -28.69
CA TYR A 497 -28.17 -7.01 -28.79
C TYR A 497 -28.35 -5.99 -27.67
N ALA A 498 -27.25 -5.28 -27.38
CA ALA A 498 -27.20 -4.15 -26.48
C ALA A 498 -26.28 -3.08 -27.08
N GLU A 499 -26.75 -1.84 -27.13
CA GLU A 499 -26.02 -0.71 -27.73
C GLU A 499 -26.07 0.50 -26.79
N ILE A 500 -24.88 1.04 -26.43
CA ILE A 500 -24.76 2.27 -25.65
C ILE A 500 -24.99 3.45 -26.60
N LEU A 501 -25.88 4.36 -26.22
CA LEU A 501 -26.37 5.48 -27.05
C LEU A 501 -25.66 6.81 -26.80
#